data_AF-A0A832VIU1-F1
#
_entry.id   AF-A0A832VIU1-F1
#
_cell.length_a   1.000
_cell.length_b   1.000
_cell.length_c   1.000
_cell.angle_alpha   90.00
_cell.angle_beta   90.00
_cell.angle_gamma   90.00
#
_symmetry.space_group_name_H-M   'P 1'
#
loop_
_entity.id
_entity.type
_entity.pdbx_description
1 polymer ?
#
loop_
_entity_poly.entity_id
_entity_poly.type
_entity_poly.pdbx_seq_one_letter_code
_entity_poly.pdbx_strand_id
1 'polypeptide(L)'
;MKPNKRIPRISTRGYYDLETGRTKKIKNYDLYPEKFFDRLGGVSEITVVIHGLRNNKSGALAKFEIAKKRLVNLGYLHPIVGFSYDSNTKGVQYRSQEKKATNV
;
A
#
# COMPACT_ATOMS: atom_id res chain seq x y z
N MET A 1 15.19 11.26 11.15
CA MET A 1 14.05 11.70 10.31
C MET A 1 12.75 11.21 10.94
N LYS A 2 11.83 12.12 11.32
CA LYS A 2 10.48 11.71 11.78
C LYS A 2 9.71 11.18 10.56
N PRO A 3 9.13 9.97 10.58
CA PRO A 3 8.37 9.46 9.45
C PRO A 3 7.22 10.43 9.12
N ASN A 4 7.17 10.82 7.85
CA ASN A 4 6.27 11.86 7.33
C ASN A 4 4.82 11.51 7.68
N LYS A 5 4.16 12.37 8.47
CA LYS A 5 3.09 11.96 9.40
C LYS A 5 1.74 11.64 8.73
N ARG A 6 1.57 11.69 7.40
CA ARG A 6 0.24 11.59 6.76
C ARG A 6 0.25 11.05 5.32
N ILE A 7 0.83 9.87 5.10
CA ILE A 7 0.57 9.17 3.82
C ILE A 7 -0.87 8.65 3.85
N PRO A 8 -1.73 9.06 2.90
CA PRO A 8 -3.06 8.51 2.77
C PRO A 8 -2.96 7.03 2.44
N ARG A 9 -3.64 6.19 3.21
CA ARG A 9 -3.61 4.75 3.05
C ARG A 9 -4.92 4.09 3.43
N ILE A 10 -5.19 3.02 2.70
CA ILE A 10 -6.21 2.03 3.00
C ILE A 10 -5.50 0.86 3.69
N SER A 11 -6.11 0.28 4.73
CA SER A 11 -5.49 -0.80 5.50
C SER A 11 -6.45 -1.94 5.80
N THR A 12 -5.97 -3.16 5.52
CA THR A 12 -6.59 -4.42 5.94
C THR A 12 -5.74 -5.14 7.00
N ARG A 13 -4.86 -4.43 7.70
CA ARG A 13 -4.07 -5.02 8.80
C ARG A 13 -4.97 -5.58 9.92
N GLY A 14 -4.74 -6.84 10.25
CA GLY A 14 -5.49 -7.64 11.20
C GLY A 14 -6.88 -8.06 10.70
N TYR A 15 -7.18 -7.94 9.41
CA TYR A 15 -8.48 -8.37 8.84
C TYR A 15 -8.52 -9.86 8.56
N TYR A 16 -7.36 -10.49 8.37
CA TYR A 16 -7.25 -11.90 8.03
C TYR A 16 -6.42 -12.63 9.07
N ASP A 17 -6.78 -13.87 9.32
CA ASP A 17 -5.95 -14.82 10.04
C ASP A 17 -4.75 -15.21 9.17
N LEU A 18 -3.54 -15.04 9.68
CA LEU A 18 -2.33 -15.21 8.88
C LEU A 18 -1.97 -16.68 8.63
N GLU A 19 -2.57 -17.60 9.38
CA GLU A 19 -2.36 -19.03 9.20
C GLU A 19 -3.36 -19.61 8.20
N THR A 20 -4.63 -19.23 8.31
CA THR A 20 -5.74 -19.84 7.54
C THR A 20 -6.24 -18.97 6.40
N GLY A 21 -5.88 -17.68 6.36
CA GLY A 21 -6.41 -16.70 5.42
C GLY A 21 -7.86 -16.28 5.67
N ARG A 22 -8.51 -16.82 6.73
CA ARG A 22 -9.92 -16.53 7.03
C ARG A 22 -10.10 -15.10 7.52
N THR A 23 -11.21 -14.48 7.14
CA THR A 23 -11.57 -13.13 7.59
C THR A 23 -11.86 -13.11 9.10
N LYS A 24 -11.16 -12.25 9.83
CA LYS A 24 -11.35 -11.97 11.27
C LYS A 24 -12.22 -10.76 11.55
N LYS A 25 -12.22 -9.77 10.64
CA LYS A 25 -12.96 -8.50 10.80
C LYS A 25 -13.94 -8.32 9.64
N ILE A 26 -15.21 -8.19 9.96
CA ILE A 26 -16.28 -7.92 8.99
C ILE A 26 -16.70 -6.45 9.17
N LYS A 27 -15.90 -5.54 8.63
CA LYS A 27 -16.15 -4.09 8.64
C LYS A 27 -15.45 -3.43 7.45
N ASN A 28 -15.77 -2.16 7.21
CA ASN A 28 -15.07 -1.34 6.23
C ASN A 28 -13.57 -1.22 6.54
N TYR A 29 -12.74 -1.16 5.49
CA TYR A 29 -11.29 -1.05 5.61
C TYR A 29 -10.87 0.19 6.37
N ASP A 30 -9.75 0.11 7.09
CA ASP A 30 -9.26 1.23 7.88
C ASP A 30 -8.67 2.30 6.95
N LEU A 31 -9.14 3.54 7.08
CA LEU A 31 -8.69 4.68 6.27
C LEU A 31 -7.84 5.63 7.12
N TYR A 32 -6.68 6.04 6.62
CA TYR A 32 -5.81 6.98 7.34
C TYR A 32 -5.09 7.96 6.40
N PRO A 33 -5.08 9.27 6.68
CA PRO A 33 -6.00 9.95 7.59
C PRO A 33 -7.41 9.94 6.98
N GLU A 34 -8.44 9.63 7.77
CA GLU A 34 -9.83 9.49 7.32
C GLU A 34 -10.31 10.69 6.48
N LYS A 35 -10.09 11.91 6.97
CA LYS A 35 -10.42 13.18 6.26
C LYS A 35 -9.81 13.35 4.86
N PHE A 36 -8.77 12.59 4.53
CA PHE A 36 -8.26 12.58 3.16
C PHE A 36 -9.29 11.96 2.20
N PHE A 37 -9.95 10.89 2.63
CA PHE A 37 -10.84 10.07 1.82
C PHE A 37 -12.20 10.74 1.60
N ASP A 38 -12.67 11.55 2.54
CA ASP A 38 -13.89 12.36 2.37
C ASP A 38 -13.82 13.28 1.14
N ARG A 39 -12.61 13.72 0.77
CA ARG A 39 -12.36 14.60 -0.38
C ARG A 39 -12.31 13.87 -1.71
N LEU A 40 -12.38 12.54 -1.72
CA LEU A 40 -12.30 11.74 -2.94
C LEU A 40 -13.63 11.66 -3.70
N GLY A 41 -14.76 12.05 -3.09
CA GLY A 41 -16.08 11.94 -3.70
C GLY A 41 -16.28 12.73 -5.01
N GLY A 42 -15.41 13.72 -5.29
CA GLY A 42 -15.42 14.50 -6.54
C GLY A 42 -14.27 14.18 -7.50
N VAL A 43 -13.49 13.14 -7.24
CA VAL A 43 -12.31 12.80 -8.03
C VAL A 43 -12.65 11.69 -9.03
N SER A 44 -12.30 11.88 -10.30
CA SER A 44 -12.57 10.92 -11.38
C SER A 44 -11.69 9.66 -11.34
N GLU A 45 -10.54 9.72 -10.68
CA GLU A 45 -9.56 8.64 -10.65
C GLU A 45 -8.75 8.66 -9.34
N ILE A 46 -8.36 7.49 -8.85
CA ILE A 46 -7.39 7.32 -7.76
C ILE A 46 -6.39 6.23 -8.09
N THR A 47 -5.14 6.40 -7.69
CA THR A 47 -4.12 5.35 -7.74
C THR A 47 -3.91 4.74 -6.37
N VAL A 48 -4.02 3.42 -6.28
CA VAL A 48 -3.74 2.65 -5.06
C VAL A 48 -2.43 1.88 -5.23
N VAL A 49 -1.42 2.21 -4.42
CA VAL A 49 -0.09 1.59 -4.47
C VAL A 49 -0.01 0.47 -3.42
N ILE A 50 0.02 -0.77 -3.90
CA ILE A 50 0.14 -1.97 -3.06
C ILE A 50 1.60 -2.44 -3.07
N HIS A 51 2.21 -2.60 -1.89
CA HIS A 51 3.57 -3.13 -1.80
C HIS A 51 3.58 -4.67 -1.98
N GLY A 52 4.67 -5.21 -2.53
CA GLY A 52 4.87 -6.67 -2.61
C GLY A 52 5.07 -7.33 -1.24
N LEU A 53 4.94 -8.67 -1.21
CA LEU A 53 4.90 -9.52 -0.02
C LEU A 53 6.11 -9.33 0.93
N ARG A 54 7.30 -9.25 0.35
CA ARG A 54 8.60 -9.23 1.06
C ARG A 54 9.06 -7.84 1.50
N ASN A 55 8.16 -6.87 1.56
CA ASN A 55 8.51 -5.53 2.03
C ASN A 55 8.25 -5.40 3.52
N ASN A 56 9.31 -5.07 4.27
CA ASN A 56 9.13 -4.53 5.61
C ASN A 56 8.48 -3.13 5.53
N LYS A 57 8.09 -2.58 6.69
CA LYS A 57 7.39 -1.29 6.77
C LYS A 57 8.15 -0.14 6.08
N SER A 58 9.47 -0.08 6.24
CA SER A 58 10.30 0.95 5.61
C SER A 58 10.43 0.76 4.10
N GLY A 59 10.58 -0.47 3.61
CA GLY A 59 10.62 -0.79 2.18
C GLY A 59 9.30 -0.52 1.47
N ALA A 60 8.16 -0.83 2.11
CA ALA A 60 6.83 -0.50 1.61
C ALA A 60 6.66 1.03 1.47
N LEU A 61 7.11 1.78 2.48
CA LEU A 61 7.11 3.24 2.47
C LEU A 61 7.98 3.81 1.34
N ALA A 62 9.22 3.31 1.20
CA ALA A 62 10.12 3.76 0.15
C ALA A 62 9.55 3.50 -1.25
N LYS A 63 8.92 2.33 -1.47
CA LYS A 63 8.28 1.99 -2.74
C LYS A 63 7.10 2.89 -3.06
N PHE A 64 6.28 3.23 -2.05
CA PHE A 64 5.22 4.22 -2.20
C PHE A 64 5.77 5.58 -2.64
N GLU A 65 6.79 6.09 -1.96
CA GLU A 65 7.38 7.40 -2.29
C GLU A 65 8.01 7.42 -3.69
N ILE A 66 8.69 6.33 -4.09
CA ILE A 66 9.24 6.19 -5.45
C ILE A 66 8.12 6.20 -6.49
N ALA A 67 7.06 5.40 -6.29
CA ALA A 67 5.92 5.34 -7.21
C ALA A 67 5.24 6.70 -7.33
N LYS A 68 4.95 7.35 -6.19
CA LYS A 68 4.37 8.69 -6.14
C LYS A 68 5.22 9.71 -6.90
N LYS A 69 6.53 9.76 -6.62
CA LYS A 69 7.44 10.69 -7.30
C LYS A 69 7.47 10.47 -8.82
N ARG A 70 7.50 9.20 -9.26
CA ARG A 70 7.50 8.87 -10.69
C ARG A 70 6.19 9.28 -11.37
N LEU A 71 5.04 8.99 -10.78
CA LEU A 71 3.75 9.37 -11.33
C LEU A 71 3.60 10.89 -11.45
N VAL A 72 3.95 11.64 -10.40
CA VAL A 72 3.93 13.11 -10.43
C VAL A 72 4.85 13.66 -11.53
N ASN A 73 6.04 13.08 -11.69
CA ASN A 73 6.97 13.50 -12.75
C ASN A 73 6.45 13.19 -14.17
N LEU A 74 5.55 12.23 -14.33
CA LEU A 74 4.90 11.90 -15.60
C LEU A 74 3.63 12.75 -15.85
N GLY A 75 3.34 13.74 -15.00
CA GLY A 75 2.16 14.59 -15.13
C GLY A 75 0.88 13.98 -14.58
N TYR A 76 0.97 12.93 -13.75
CA TYR A 76 -0.20 12.36 -13.10
C TYR A 76 -0.71 13.28 -11.99
N LEU A 77 -1.96 13.72 -12.09
CA LEU A 77 -2.55 14.74 -11.21
C LEU A 77 -3.54 14.18 -10.17
N HIS A 78 -3.88 12.89 -10.26
CA HIS A 78 -4.86 12.28 -9.38
C HIS A 78 -4.28 11.83 -8.03
N PRO A 79 -5.12 11.69 -6.98
CA PRO A 79 -4.69 11.21 -5.68
C PRO A 79 -4.02 9.84 -5.72
N ILE A 80 -2.87 9.73 -5.04
CA ILE A 80 -2.10 8.49 -4.91
C ILE A 80 -2.13 8.07 -3.44
N VAL A 81 -2.68 6.88 -3.17
CA VAL A 81 -2.87 6.32 -1.82
C VAL A 81 -2.10 5.02 -1.66
N GLY A 82 -1.53 4.79 -0.47
CA GLY A 82 -0.88 3.53 -0.14
C GLY A 82 -1.91 2.47 0.25
N PHE A 83 -1.55 1.20 0.09
CA PHE A 83 -2.29 0.08 0.67
C PHE A 83 -1.42 -0.67 1.67
N SER A 84 -1.97 -0.95 2.85
CA SER A 84 -1.28 -1.71 3.90
C SER A 84 -2.03 -2.98 4.24
N TYR A 85 -1.34 -4.10 4.20
CA TYR A 85 -1.90 -5.41 4.54
C TYR A 85 -0.86 -6.24 5.28
N ASP A 86 -1.31 -7.32 5.91
CA ASP A 86 -0.42 -8.29 6.52
C ASP A 86 0.08 -9.25 5.43
N SER A 87 1.35 -9.06 5.06
CA SER A 87 1.99 -9.74 3.94
C SER A 87 2.76 -10.99 4.36
N ASN A 88 2.50 -11.52 5.55
CA ASN A 88 3.20 -12.65 6.15
C ASN A 88 2.27 -13.86 6.36
N THR A 89 1.33 -14.07 5.44
CA THR A 89 0.51 -15.28 5.43
C THR A 89 1.40 -16.52 5.28
N LYS A 90 1.20 -17.49 6.17
CA LYS A 90 1.97 -18.74 6.21
C LYS A 90 1.79 -19.49 4.89
N GLY A 91 2.88 -20.03 4.34
CA GLY A 91 2.86 -20.77 3.07
C GLY A 91 2.92 -19.93 1.78
N VAL A 92 2.77 -18.60 1.85
CA VAL A 92 2.82 -17.71 0.66
C VAL A 92 4.22 -17.13 0.43
N GLN A 93 5.19 -17.45 1.29
CA GLN A 93 6.59 -17.06 1.13
C GLN A 93 7.25 -17.88 0.00
N TYR A 94 7.02 -17.50 -1.25
CA TYR A 94 7.69 -18.08 -2.42
C TYR A 94 9.23 -18.01 -2.28
N ARG A 95 9.97 -19.00 -2.79
CA ARG A 95 11.43 -18.88 -3.04
C ARG A 95 11.66 -17.71 -4.01
N SER A 96 12.54 -16.76 -3.70
CA SER A 96 12.73 -15.58 -4.56
C SER A 96 13.36 -15.94 -5.89
N GLN A 97 12.78 -15.41 -6.96
CA GLN A 97 13.52 -15.04 -8.16
C GLN A 97 13.32 -13.54 -8.37
N GLU A 98 14.30 -12.75 -7.99
CA GLU A 98 14.37 -11.33 -8.33
C GLU A 98 15.02 -11.22 -9.71
N LYS A 99 14.29 -10.75 -10.71
CA LYS A 99 14.94 -10.08 -11.85
C LYS A 99 15.13 -8.62 -11.45
N LYS A 100 16.39 -8.16 -11.44
CA LYS A 100 16.72 -6.76 -11.16
C LYS A 100 15.97 -5.85 -12.14
N ALA A 101 15.24 -4.88 -11.61
CA ALA A 101 14.50 -3.88 -12.40
C ALA A 101 15.42 -2.93 -13.20
N THR A 102 16.74 -3.04 -13.03
CA THR A 102 17.76 -2.24 -13.72
C THR A 102 18.38 -2.96 -14.92
N ASN A 103 17.87 -4.14 -15.29
CA ASN A 103 18.28 -4.82 -16.53
C ASN A 103 17.29 -4.50 -17.66
N VAL A 104 17.09 -3.21 -17.91
CA VAL A 104 16.51 -2.65 -19.14
C VAL A 104 17.53 -1.69 -19.72
#